data_AF-A0A1Z4KE25-F1
#
_entry.id   AF-A0A1Z4KE25-F1
#
_cell.length_a   1.000
_cell.length_b   1.000
_cell.length_c   1.000
_cell.angle_alpha   90.00
_cell.angle_beta   90.00
_cell.angle_gamma   90.00
#
_symmetry.space_group_name_H-M   'P 1'
#
loop_
_entity.id
_entity.type
_entity.pdbx_description
1 polymer ?
#
loop_
_entity_poly.entity_id
_entity_poly.type
_entity_poly.pdbx_seq_one_letter_code
_entity_poly.pdbx_strand_id
1 'polypeptide(L)'
;MKLSLLIFIFVINAFSVIAGYYFWIFTIWKTGKQLRLSIPTYRKLLIPIGFAHTPQIFNFFTVIPLLGRPIEIGLSVWSLLAIIVVLKGWLNIKLVRAILICLSGWLIVQIAIGLIQITLQRLIIETS
;
A
#
# COMPACT_ATOMS: atom_id res chain seq x y z
N MET A 1 17.69 23.39 0.12
CA MET A 1 17.49 21.95 -0.16
C MET A 1 18.03 21.61 -1.55
N LYS A 2 18.95 20.64 -1.68
CA LYS A 2 19.55 20.28 -2.97
C LYS A 2 18.52 19.53 -3.84
N LEU A 3 18.30 19.97 -5.08
CA LEU A 3 17.39 19.35 -6.05
C LEU A 3 17.61 17.83 -6.20
N SER A 4 18.87 17.39 -6.12
CA SER A 4 19.27 15.98 -6.13
C SER A 4 18.60 15.14 -5.03
N LEU A 5 18.46 15.69 -3.82
CA LEU A 5 17.84 15.00 -2.68
C LEU A 5 16.34 14.78 -2.92
N LEU A 6 15.64 15.77 -3.47
CA LEU A 6 14.21 15.67 -3.73
C LEU A 6 13.89 14.62 -4.79
N ILE A 7 14.71 14.55 -5.85
CA ILE A 7 14.60 13.52 -6.88
C ILE A 7 14.83 12.12 -6.29
N PHE A 8 15.86 11.97 -5.46
CA PHE A 8 16.17 10.70 -4.80
C PHE A 8 15.01 10.19 -3.94
N ILE A 9 14.42 11.07 -3.13
CA ILE A 9 13.26 10.76 -2.27
C ILE A 9 12.06 10.34 -3.10
N PHE A 10 11.78 11.07 -4.19
CA PHE A 10 10.67 10.76 -5.08
C PHE A 10 10.81 9.36 -5.72
N VAL A 11 12.01 9.01 -6.19
CA VAL A 11 12.30 7.71 -6.79
C VAL A 11 12.12 6.57 -5.79
N ILE A 12 12.64 6.73 -4.57
CA ILE A 12 12.45 5.74 -3.50
C ILE A 12 10.97 5.55 -3.21
N ASN A 13 10.22 6.64 -3.05
CA ASN A 13 8.80 6.58 -2.74
C ASN A 13 8.01 5.86 -3.84
N ALA A 14 8.27 6.18 -5.12
CA ALA A 14 7.65 5.50 -6.24
C ALA A 14 7.93 3.98 -6.24
N PHE A 15 9.19 3.60 -5.98
CA PHE A 15 9.57 2.19 -5.89
C PHE A 15 8.88 1.48 -4.70
N SER A 16 8.81 2.13 -3.54
CA SER A 16 8.13 1.59 -2.35
C SER A 16 6.64 1.32 -2.60
N VAL A 17 5.95 2.23 -3.31
CA VAL A 17 4.54 2.06 -3.67
C VAL A 17 4.34 0.84 -4.58
N ILE A 18 5.19 0.70 -5.60
CA ILE A 18 5.12 -0.43 -6.55
C ILE A 18 5.44 -1.76 -5.83
N ALA A 19 6.49 -1.78 -5.02
CA ALA A 19 6.88 -2.95 -4.25
C ALA A 19 5.79 -3.36 -3.26
N GLY A 20 5.21 -2.39 -2.53
CA GLY A 20 4.11 -2.60 -1.60
C GLY A 20 2.87 -3.17 -2.29
N TYR A 21 2.53 -2.66 -3.48
CA TYR A 21 1.44 -3.18 -4.30
C TYR A 21 1.61 -4.66 -4.65
N TYR A 22 2.74 -5.04 -5.25
CA TYR A 22 2.99 -6.44 -5.64
C TYR A 22 3.06 -7.37 -4.43
N PHE A 23 3.69 -6.91 -3.34
CA PHE A 23 3.78 -7.64 -2.09
C PHE A 23 2.39 -7.87 -1.48
N TRP A 24 1.52 -6.86 -1.49
CA TRP A 24 0.19 -6.99 -0.91
C TRP A 24 -0.68 -7.99 -1.67
N ILE A 25 -0.65 -7.96 -3.00
CA ILE A 25 -1.36 -8.93 -3.85
C ILE A 25 -0.86 -10.35 -3.57
N PHE A 26 0.46 -10.51 -3.41
CA PHE A 26 1.06 -11.79 -3.08
C PHE A 26 0.55 -12.30 -1.73
N THR A 27 0.48 -11.43 -0.73
CA THR A 27 -0.05 -11.79 0.59
C THR A 27 -1.52 -12.16 0.51
N ILE A 28 -2.36 -11.38 -0.19
CA ILE A 28 -3.79 -11.69 -0.37
C ILE A 28 -3.97 -13.07 -1.03
N TRP A 29 -3.22 -13.32 -2.11
CA TRP A 29 -3.28 -14.58 -2.84
C TRP A 29 -2.85 -15.77 -1.98
N LYS A 30 -1.72 -15.63 -1.26
CA LYS A 30 -1.19 -16.68 -0.38
C LYS A 30 -2.13 -16.93 0.80
N THR A 31 -2.59 -15.87 1.46
CA THR A 31 -3.50 -15.95 2.62
C THR A 31 -4.82 -16.60 2.23
N GLY A 32 -5.47 -16.19 1.14
CA GLY A 32 -6.75 -16.84 0.82
C GLY A 32 -6.62 -18.24 0.23
N LYS A 33 -5.49 -18.60 -0.40
CA LYS A 33 -5.16 -20.02 -0.66
C LYS A 33 -5.06 -20.82 0.64
N GLN A 34 -4.37 -20.28 1.66
CA GLN A 34 -4.23 -20.91 2.97
C GLN A 34 -5.59 -21.05 3.69
N LEU A 35 -6.50 -20.10 3.50
CA LEU A 35 -7.88 -20.17 4.01
C LEU A 35 -8.81 -21.06 3.15
N ARG A 36 -8.27 -21.78 2.15
CA ARG A 36 -9.03 -22.65 1.21
C ARG A 36 -10.19 -21.94 0.52
N LEU A 37 -10.02 -20.65 0.21
CA LEU A 37 -10.98 -19.87 -0.56
C LEU A 37 -10.74 -20.10 -2.05
N SER A 38 -11.81 -19.97 -2.85
CA SER A 38 -11.76 -19.97 -4.32
C SER A 38 -11.14 -18.68 -4.87
N ILE A 39 -9.92 -18.36 -4.43
CA ILE A 39 -9.17 -17.21 -4.92
C ILE A 39 -8.75 -17.46 -6.37
N PRO A 40 -8.89 -16.45 -7.25
CA PRO A 40 -8.45 -16.54 -8.64
C PRO A 40 -6.92 -16.77 -8.79
N THR A 41 -6.47 -16.86 -10.02
CA THR A 41 -5.04 -16.75 -10.34
C THR A 41 -4.48 -15.37 -9.97
N TYR A 42 -3.20 -15.34 -9.57
CA TYR A 42 -2.47 -14.12 -9.18
C TYR A 42 -2.63 -13.00 -10.22
N ARG A 43 -2.50 -13.32 -11.51
CA ARG A 43 -2.64 -12.35 -12.61
C ARG A 43 -4.01 -11.67 -12.68
N LYS A 44 -5.09 -12.38 -12.31
CA LYS A 44 -6.45 -11.83 -12.30
C LYS A 44 -6.69 -10.89 -11.11
N LEU A 45 -5.88 -10.96 -10.06
CA LEU A 45 -5.95 -10.04 -8.92
C LEU A 45 -5.31 -8.68 -9.22
N LEU A 46 -4.38 -8.61 -10.17
CA LEU A 46 -3.63 -7.39 -10.50
C LEU A 46 -4.57 -6.24 -10.89
N ILE A 47 -5.52 -6.47 -11.79
CA ILE A 47 -6.38 -5.40 -12.31
C ILE A 47 -7.28 -4.79 -11.22
N PRO A 48 -8.12 -5.55 -10.50
CA PRO A 48 -9.03 -4.96 -9.54
C PRO A 48 -8.31 -4.38 -8.31
N ILE A 49 -7.20 -4.98 -7.88
CA ILE A 49 -6.38 -4.44 -6.79
C ILE A 49 -5.61 -3.20 -7.26
N GLY A 50 -5.11 -3.19 -8.49
CA GLY A 50 -4.44 -2.02 -9.08
C GLY A 50 -5.37 -0.81 -9.17
N PHE A 51 -6.63 -1.03 -9.53
CA PHE A 51 -7.65 0.02 -9.51
C PHE A 51 -7.91 0.53 -8.09
N ALA A 52 -8.04 -0.37 -7.10
CA ALA A 52 -8.17 0.01 -5.71
C ALA A 52 -6.96 0.78 -5.15
N HIS A 53 -5.77 0.50 -5.69
CA HIS A 53 -4.47 1.08 -5.31
C HIS A 53 -4.07 2.31 -6.16
N THR A 54 -4.98 2.81 -6.99
CA THR A 54 -4.71 3.98 -7.86
C THR A 54 -4.48 5.27 -7.05
N PRO A 55 -5.19 5.53 -5.94
CA PRO A 55 -4.96 6.73 -5.15
C PRO A 55 -3.54 6.86 -4.56
N GLN A 56 -2.77 5.77 -4.45
CA GLN A 56 -1.36 5.87 -4.09
C GLN A 56 -0.52 6.72 -5.05
N ILE A 57 -1.00 7.08 -6.25
CA ILE A 57 -0.34 8.07 -7.12
C ILE A 57 -0.16 9.42 -6.40
N PHE A 58 -1.08 9.76 -5.48
CA PHE A 58 -0.98 10.96 -4.66
C PHE A 58 0.10 10.88 -3.57
N ASN A 59 0.84 9.78 -3.46
CA ASN A 59 2.00 9.68 -2.57
C ASN A 59 3.08 10.71 -2.88
N PHE A 60 3.07 11.40 -4.03
CA PHE A 60 4.01 12.49 -4.26
C PHE A 60 3.82 13.66 -3.25
N PHE A 61 2.60 13.84 -2.73
CA PHE A 61 2.35 14.85 -1.69
C PHE A 61 3.00 14.49 -0.34
N THR A 62 3.54 13.27 -0.19
CA THR A 62 4.19 12.85 1.06
C THR A 62 5.55 13.50 1.31
N VAL A 63 6.09 14.16 0.28
CA VAL A 63 7.32 14.96 0.36
C VAL A 63 7.11 16.23 1.21
N ILE A 64 5.87 16.67 1.40
CA ILE A 64 5.56 17.85 2.22
C ILE A 64 5.85 17.55 3.70
N PRO A 65 6.72 18.34 4.37
CA PRO A 65 7.01 18.18 5.79
C PRO A 65 5.72 18.21 6.63
N LEU A 66 5.64 17.37 7.67
CA LEU A 66 4.47 17.15 8.54
C LEU A 66 3.22 16.54 7.88
N LEU A 67 2.85 16.93 6.66
CA LEU A 67 1.63 16.44 6.00
C LEU A 67 1.77 15.07 5.36
N GLY A 68 2.99 14.63 5.08
CA GLY A 68 3.15 13.40 4.31
C GLY A 68 2.68 12.13 4.99
N ARG A 69 2.80 12.03 6.31
CA ARG A 69 2.37 10.82 7.05
C ARG A 69 0.84 10.72 7.14
N PRO A 70 0.09 11.78 7.48
CA PRO A 70 -1.37 11.76 7.40
C PRO A 70 -1.91 11.39 6.01
N ILE A 71 -1.31 11.94 4.95
CA ILE A 71 -1.73 11.64 3.57
C ILE A 71 -1.50 10.16 3.23
N GLU A 72 -0.33 9.62 3.54
CA GLU A 72 0.00 8.21 3.28
C GLU A 72 -0.99 7.27 3.96
N ILE A 73 -1.27 7.49 5.26
CA ILE A 73 -2.23 6.69 6.02
C ILE A 73 -3.62 6.77 5.38
N GLY A 74 -4.07 7.97 5.00
CA GLY A 74 -5.37 8.16 4.34
C GLY A 74 -5.49 7.39 3.03
N LEU A 75 -4.48 7.48 2.16
CA LEU A 75 -4.42 6.75 0.88
C LEU A 75 -4.36 5.23 1.10
N SER A 76 -3.65 4.81 2.14
CA SER A 76 -3.53 3.41 2.48
C SER A 76 -4.82 2.81 3.03
N VAL A 77 -5.51 3.54 3.91
CA VAL A 77 -6.84 3.15 4.42
C VAL A 77 -7.86 3.09 3.29
N TRP A 78 -7.83 4.06 2.36
CA TRP A 78 -8.66 4.00 1.16
C TRP A 78 -8.46 2.68 0.42
N SER A 79 -7.21 2.33 0.16
CA SER A 79 -6.87 1.12 -0.59
C SER A 79 -7.31 -0.15 0.15
N LEU A 80 -7.17 -0.16 1.48
CA LEU A 80 -7.63 -1.24 2.32
C LEU A 80 -9.14 -1.43 2.17
N LEU A 81 -9.93 -0.36 2.31
CA LEU A 81 -11.38 -0.40 2.19
C LEU A 81 -11.81 -0.85 0.80
N ALA A 82 -11.21 -0.28 -0.25
CA ALA A 82 -11.53 -0.61 -1.64
C ALA A 82 -11.25 -2.10 -1.94
N ILE A 83 -10.10 -2.64 -1.50
CA ILE A 83 -9.76 -4.05 -1.70
C ILE A 83 -10.70 -4.97 -0.89
N ILE A 84 -11.08 -4.59 0.33
CA ILE A 84 -12.07 -5.35 1.12
C ILE A 84 -13.38 -5.47 0.35
N VAL A 85 -13.88 -4.37 -0.22
CA VAL A 85 -15.12 -4.34 -1.02
C VAL A 85 -14.98 -5.23 -2.25
N VAL A 86 -13.86 -5.12 -2.98
CA VAL A 86 -13.55 -5.95 -4.15
C VAL A 86 -13.55 -7.44 -3.80
N LEU A 87 -12.79 -7.85 -2.79
CA LEU A 87 -12.67 -9.26 -2.41
C LEU A 87 -13.97 -9.82 -1.85
N LYS A 88 -14.70 -9.03 -1.06
CA LYS A 88 -16.01 -9.43 -0.55
C LYS A 88 -17.01 -9.67 -1.69
N GLY A 89 -17.07 -8.75 -2.66
CA GLY A 89 -17.98 -8.87 -3.79
C GLY A 89 -17.59 -10.02 -4.73
N TRP A 90 -16.30 -10.18 -4.99
CA TRP A 90 -15.85 -11.11 -6.01
C TRP A 90 -15.70 -12.56 -5.52
N LEU A 91 -15.32 -12.77 -4.26
CA LEU A 91 -15.21 -14.10 -3.66
C LEU A 91 -16.51 -14.51 -2.93
N ASN A 92 -17.49 -13.61 -2.82
CA ASN A 92 -18.73 -13.80 -2.07
C ASN A 92 -18.50 -14.36 -0.65
N ILE A 93 -17.51 -13.81 0.06
CA ILE A 93 -17.12 -14.23 1.41
C ILE A 93 -17.70 -13.29 2.47
N LYS A 94 -17.78 -13.79 3.71
CA LYS A 94 -18.12 -12.97 4.89
C LYS A 94 -17.15 -11.79 5.02
N LEU A 95 -17.67 -10.62 5.39
CA LEU A 95 -16.90 -9.38 5.56
C LEU A 95 -15.67 -9.60 6.47
N VAL A 96 -15.85 -10.31 7.59
CA VAL A 96 -14.76 -10.63 8.53
C VAL A 96 -13.61 -11.38 7.85
N ARG A 97 -13.89 -12.31 6.93
CA ARG A 97 -12.85 -13.05 6.20
C ARG A 97 -12.12 -12.14 5.22
N ALA A 98 -12.84 -11.26 4.52
CA ALA A 98 -12.23 -10.28 3.62
C ALA A 98 -11.29 -9.33 4.39
N ILE A 99 -11.74 -8.83 5.54
CA ILE A 99 -10.94 -7.98 6.43
C ILE A 99 -9.66 -8.69 6.86
N LEU A 100 -9.74 -9.94 7.34
CA LEU A 100 -8.56 -10.70 7.79
C LEU A 100 -7.53 -10.89 6.67
N ILE A 101 -7.97 -11.18 5.45
CA ILE A 101 -7.08 -11.37 4.28
C ILE A 101 -6.43 -10.05 3.88
N CYS A 102 -7.16 -8.94 3.94
CA CYS A 102 -6.61 -7.65 3.55
C CYS A 102 -5.63 -7.12 4.60
N LEU A 103 -5.97 -7.25 5.88
CA LEU A 103 -5.14 -6.81 7.01
C LEU A 103 -3.79 -7.52 7.08
N SER A 104 -3.72 -8.80 6.70
CA SER A 104 -2.48 -9.58 6.79
C SER A 104 -1.34 -8.99 5.97
N GLY A 105 -1.63 -8.50 4.76
CA GLY A 105 -0.63 -7.82 3.93
C GLY A 105 -0.52 -6.33 4.21
N TRP A 106 -1.65 -5.69 4.52
CA TRP A 106 -1.70 -4.25 4.73
C TRP A 106 -0.82 -3.80 5.90
N LEU A 107 -0.90 -4.49 7.06
CA LEU A 107 -0.10 -4.14 8.24
C LEU A 107 1.41 -4.20 7.96
N ILE A 108 1.86 -5.20 7.21
CA ILE A 108 3.27 -5.36 6.85
C ILE A 108 3.72 -4.21 5.94
N VAL A 109 2.92 -3.89 4.93
CA VAL A 109 3.19 -2.76 4.01
C VAL A 109 3.21 -1.43 4.78
N GLN A 110 2.27 -1.22 5.69
CA GLN A 110 2.20 -0.01 6.51
C GLN A 110 3.41 0.17 7.43
N ILE A 111 3.87 -0.90 8.07
CA ILE A 111 5.08 -0.85 8.90
C ILE A 111 6.29 -0.51 8.03
N ALA A 112 6.44 -1.16 6.87
CA ALA A 112 7.56 -0.93 5.96
C ALA A 112 7.58 0.52 5.43
N ILE A 113 6.45 1.03 4.95
CA ILE A 113 6.34 2.41 4.43
C ILE A 113 6.57 3.43 5.56
N GLY A 114 5.98 3.21 6.73
CA GLY A 114 6.16 4.09 7.88
C GLY A 114 7.62 4.22 8.31
N LEU A 115 8.38 3.11 8.32
CA LEU A 115 9.81 3.13 8.64
C LEU A 115 10.62 3.93 7.60
N ILE A 116 10.35 3.70 6.32
CA ILE A 116 11.00 4.44 5.21
C ILE A 116 10.72 5.93 5.37
N GLN A 117 9.46 6.31 5.60
CA GLN A 117 9.07 7.72 5.66
C GLN A 117 9.64 8.45 6.88
N ILE A 118 9.70 7.80 8.05
CA ILE A 118 10.36 8.38 9.24
C ILE A 118 11.84 8.64 8.94
N THR A 119 12.52 7.69 8.26
CA THR A 119 13.93 7.82 7.90
C THR A 119 14.13 8.98 6.92
N LEU A 120 13.28 9.06 5.88
CA LEU A 120 13.34 10.13 4.88
C LEU A 120 13.06 11.50 5.50
N GLN A 121 12.10 11.61 6.42
CA GLN A 121 11.80 12.86 7.12
C GLN A 121 12.96 13.32 8.00
N ARG A 122 13.64 12.41 8.71
CA ARG A 122 14.83 12.75 9.49
C ARG A 122 15.94 13.31 8.60
N LEU A 123 16.20 12.68 7.45
CA LEU A 123 17.20 13.16 6.49
C LEU A 123 16.86 14.55 5.94
N ILE A 124 15.58 14.86 5.70
CA ILE A 124 15.16 16.20 5.26
C ILE A 124 15.44 17.24 6.35
N ILE A 125 15.08 16.94 7.61
CA ILE A 125 15.26 17.87 8.75
C ILE A 125 16.73 18.11 9.07
N GLU A 126 17.58 17.07 9.00
CA GLU A 126 19.03 17.21 9.25
C GLU A 126 19.75 17.99 8.14
N THR A 127 19.18 18.05 6.93
CA THR A 127 19.79 18.72 5.77
C THR A 127 19.16 20.08 5.42
N SER A 128 18.16 20.53 6.19
CA SER A 128 17.50 21.84 6.07
C SER A 128 18.06 22.85 7.06
#